data_AF-A0A355AQP1-F1
#
_entry.id   AF-A0A355AQP1-F1
#
_cell.length_a   1.000
_cell.length_b   1.000
_cell.length_c   1.000
_cell.angle_alpha   90.00
_cell.angle_beta   90.00
_cell.angle_gamma   90.00
#
_symmetry.space_group_name_H-M   'P 1'
#
loop_
_entity.id
_entity.type
_entity.pdbx_description
1 polymer ?
#
loop_
_entity_poly.entity_id
_entity_poly.type
_entity_poly.pdbx_seq_one_letter_code
_entity_poly.pdbx_strand_id
1 'polypeptide(L)'
;MTKLPKVQLIYFKLRALAEAPQMMMHYANVPYTYEMAWDFYGKPWPEAKPEVAFGQLPVLVVDGHTHIWQSGAITRYVATLTGTMPNDPLLAAQVDSVFDSTQELFPPL
;
A
#
# COMPACT_ATOMS: atom_id res chain seq x y z
N MET A 1 23.17 7.58 -6.69
CA MET A 1 21.75 7.24 -6.81
C MET A 1 21.40 6.37 -5.61
N THR A 2 20.49 6.82 -4.75
CA THR A 2 20.01 6.02 -3.61
C THR A 2 19.31 4.77 -4.14
N LYS A 3 19.65 3.61 -3.59
CA LYS A 3 19.07 2.33 -3.98
C LYS A 3 17.58 2.33 -3.61
N LEU A 4 16.70 1.97 -4.55
CA LEU A 4 15.28 1.80 -4.27
C LEU A 4 15.08 0.61 -3.31
N PRO A 5 14.18 0.73 -2.30
CA PRO A 5 13.86 -0.38 -1.41
C PRO A 5 13.17 -1.51 -2.18
N LYS A 6 13.28 -2.74 -1.69
CA LYS A 6 12.49 -3.86 -2.20
C LYS A 6 11.07 -3.76 -1.63
N VAL A 7 10.07 -3.71 -2.49
CA VAL A 7 8.67 -3.53 -2.10
C VAL A 7 7.84 -4.75 -2.48
N GLN A 8 7.09 -5.29 -1.53
CA GLN A 8 6.12 -6.37 -1.74
C GLN A 8 4.75 -5.88 -1.26
N LEU A 9 3.73 -5.93 -2.12
CA LEU A 9 2.36 -5.57 -1.80
C LEU A 9 1.51 -6.83 -1.68
N ILE A 10 0.96 -7.07 -0.49
CA ILE A 10 0.22 -8.27 -0.15
C ILE A 10 -1.27 -7.94 -0.10
N TYR A 11 -2.07 -8.63 -0.93
CA TYR A 11 -3.52 -8.47 -0.96
C TYR A 11 -4.26 -9.74 -1.43
N PHE A 12 -5.53 -9.61 -1.80
CA PHE A 12 -6.27 -10.65 -2.52
C PHE A 12 -6.14 -10.48 -4.03
N LYS A 13 -6.68 -11.43 -4.80
CA LYS A 13 -6.81 -11.31 -6.26
C LYS A 13 -7.91 -10.30 -6.64
N LEU A 14 -7.74 -9.04 -6.23
CA LEU A 14 -8.69 -7.94 -6.34
C LEU A 14 -7.92 -6.62 -6.53
N ARG A 15 -8.48 -5.69 -7.31
CA ARG A 15 -7.91 -4.34 -7.48
C ARG A 15 -8.08 -3.51 -6.20
N ALA A 16 -9.33 -3.11 -5.91
CA ALA A 16 -9.78 -2.42 -4.69
C ALA A 16 -8.71 -1.54 -4.02
N LEU A 17 -8.42 -1.78 -2.73
CA LEU A 17 -7.53 -0.96 -1.92
C LEU A 17 -6.04 -1.07 -2.30
N ALA A 18 -5.66 -2.02 -3.14
CA ALA A 18 -4.30 -2.24 -3.61
C ALA A 18 -4.02 -1.59 -4.98
N GLU A 19 -5.03 -1.07 -5.67
CA GLU A 19 -4.85 -0.57 -7.04
C GLU A 19 -4.08 0.75 -7.10
N ALA A 20 -4.43 1.72 -6.25
CA ALA A 20 -3.77 3.03 -6.22
C ALA A 20 -2.23 2.91 -6.03
N PRO A 21 -1.70 2.18 -5.04
CA PRO A 21 -0.25 2.04 -4.91
C PRO A 21 0.39 1.31 -6.11
N GLN A 22 -0.29 0.34 -6.74
CA GLN A 22 0.21 -0.32 -7.95
C GLN A 22 0.32 0.64 -9.13
N MET A 23 -0.69 1.49 -9.36
CA MET A 23 -0.68 2.50 -10.41
C MET A 23 0.48 3.50 -10.23
N MET A 24 0.73 3.94 -9.00
CA MET A 24 1.81 4.88 -8.69
C MET A 24 3.19 4.25 -8.90
N MET A 25 3.39 3.03 -8.42
CA MET A 25 4.65 2.30 -8.63
C MET A 25 4.89 2.04 -10.12
N HIS A 26 3.85 1.67 -10.87
CA HIS A 26 3.94 1.50 -12.31
C HIS A 26 4.29 2.83 -13.02
N TYR A 27 3.64 3.94 -12.66
CA TYR A 27 3.92 5.26 -13.22
C TYR A 27 5.39 5.66 -13.08
N ALA A 28 5.98 5.44 -11.90
CA ALA A 28 7.37 5.81 -11.60
C ALA A 28 8.40 4.71 -11.92
N ASN A 29 8.00 3.61 -12.56
CA ASN A 29 8.85 2.43 -12.82
C ASN A 29 9.54 1.88 -11.55
N VAL A 30 8.85 1.94 -10.41
CA VAL A 30 9.33 1.33 -9.16
C VAL A 30 9.06 -0.18 -9.23
N PRO A 31 10.09 -1.04 -9.16
CA PRO A 31 9.89 -2.48 -9.17
C PRO A 31 9.26 -2.95 -7.84
N TYR A 32 8.21 -3.76 -7.92
CA TYR A 32 7.54 -4.36 -6.77
C TYR A 32 7.03 -5.77 -7.09
N THR A 33 6.74 -6.56 -6.06
CA THR A 33 5.95 -7.79 -6.20
C THR A 33 4.53 -7.57 -5.68
N TYR A 34 3.56 -8.21 -6.33
CA TYR A 34 2.19 -8.28 -5.85
C TYR A 34 1.86 -9.73 -5.51
N GLU A 35 1.65 -9.99 -4.23
CA GLU A 35 1.52 -11.35 -3.71
C GLU A 35 0.16 -11.55 -3.06
N MET A 36 -0.41 -12.73 -3.30
CA MET A 36 -1.65 -13.09 -2.64
C MET A 36 -1.36 -13.43 -1.18
N ALA A 37 -2.27 -13.06 -0.29
CA ALA A 37 -2.09 -13.28 1.15
C ALA A 37 -1.80 -14.76 1.49
N TRP A 38 -2.47 -15.70 0.85
CA TRP A 38 -2.22 -17.13 1.11
C TRP A 38 -0.85 -17.61 0.65
N ASP A 39 -0.31 -17.03 -0.43
CA ASP A 39 1.04 -17.37 -0.93
C ASP A 39 2.11 -16.77 -0.02
N PHE A 40 1.93 -15.52 0.41
CA PHE A 40 2.87 -14.83 1.31
C PHE A 40 2.93 -15.46 2.71
N TYR A 41 1.78 -15.75 3.32
CA TYR A 41 1.71 -16.33 4.67
C TYR A 41 1.81 -17.87 4.69
N GLY A 42 1.78 -18.52 3.52
CA GLY A 42 1.84 -19.98 3.40
C GLY A 42 0.64 -20.72 4.01
N LYS A 43 -0.48 -20.04 4.23
CA LYS A 43 -1.72 -20.60 4.83
C LYS A 43 -2.96 -19.83 4.35
N PRO A 44 -4.17 -20.43 4.39
CA PRO A 44 -5.40 -19.72 4.05
C PRO A 44 -5.57 -18.42 4.85
N TRP A 45 -6.09 -17.37 4.20
CA TRP A 45 -6.26 -16.07 4.87
C TRP A 45 -7.02 -16.11 6.20
N PRO A 46 -8.12 -16.88 6.37
CA PRO A 46 -8.79 -16.98 7.66
C PRO A 46 -7.87 -17.43 8.82
N GLU A 47 -6.85 -18.24 8.53
CA GLU A 47 -5.88 -18.72 9.51
C GLU A 47 -4.74 -17.71 9.74
N ALA A 48 -4.31 -16.99 8.70
CA ALA A 48 -3.30 -15.93 8.82
C ALA A 48 -3.84 -14.64 9.46
N LYS A 49 -5.13 -14.33 9.27
CA LYS A 49 -5.74 -13.07 9.71
C LYS A 49 -5.46 -12.70 11.18
N PRO A 50 -5.53 -13.61 12.17
CA PRO A 50 -5.23 -13.29 13.56
C PRO A 50 -3.76 -12.90 13.82
N GLU A 51 -2.84 -13.28 12.93
CA GLU A 51 -1.41 -13.00 13.01
C GLU A 51 -1.05 -11.64 12.36
N VAL A 52 -1.96 -11.05 11.59
CA VAL A 52 -1.75 -9.77 10.89
C VAL A 52 -2.33 -8.63 11.69
N ALA A 53 -1.56 -7.55 11.88
CA ALA A 53 -2.05 -6.37 12.58
C ALA A 53 -3.35 -5.85 11.97
N PHE A 54 -4.30 -5.48 12.84
CA PHE A 54 -5.67 -5.08 12.50
C PHE A 54 -6.51 -6.17 11.82
N GLY A 55 -5.97 -7.36 11.56
CA GLY A 55 -6.67 -8.44 10.84
C GLY A 55 -7.13 -8.02 9.44
N GLN A 56 -6.37 -7.12 8.80
CA GLN A 56 -6.76 -6.46 7.55
C GLN A 56 -5.64 -6.54 6.51
N LEU A 57 -6.07 -6.42 5.25
CA LEU A 57 -5.22 -6.22 4.08
C LEU A 57 -5.68 -4.93 3.39
N PRO A 58 -4.83 -4.24 2.60
CA PRO A 58 -3.48 -4.63 2.18
C PRO A 58 -2.39 -4.43 3.24
N VAL A 59 -1.25 -5.08 2.99
CA VAL A 59 0.01 -4.89 3.72
C VAL A 59 1.12 -4.62 2.71
N LEU A 60 1.96 -3.63 2.97
CA LEU A 60 3.20 -3.40 2.24
C LEU A 60 4.38 -3.90 3.08
N VAL A 61 5.24 -4.71 2.50
CA VAL A 61 6.49 -5.16 3.12
C VAL A 61 7.66 -4.48 2.41
N VAL A 62 8.41 -3.71 3.18
CA VAL A 62 9.57 -2.94 2.74
C VAL A 62 10.84 -3.65 3.22
N ASP A 63 11.74 -3.93 2.29
CA ASP A 63 13.01 -4.61 2.51
C ASP A 63 12.88 -5.95 3.27
N GLY A 64 11.73 -6.61 3.13
CA GLY A 64 11.45 -7.93 3.70
C GLY A 64 11.20 -7.98 5.22
N HIS A 65 11.23 -6.84 5.91
CA HIS A 65 11.12 -6.82 7.38
C HIS A 65 10.25 -5.70 7.95
N THR A 66 10.05 -4.60 7.22
CA THR A 66 9.20 -3.49 7.68
C THR A 66 7.80 -3.65 7.10
N HIS A 67 6.78 -3.76 7.95
CA HIS A 67 5.39 -3.90 7.53
C HIS A 67 4.65 -2.56 7.69
N ILE A 68 3.90 -2.17 6.66
CA ILE A 68 2.99 -1.02 6.66
C ILE A 68 1.59 -1.55 6.40
N TRP A 69 0.67 -1.27 7.32
CA TRP A 69 -0.76 -1.61 7.24
C TRP A 69 -1.57 -0.37 6.88
N GLN A 70 -2.85 -0.55 6.55
CA GLN A 70 -3.80 0.47 6.11
C GLN A 70 -3.48 1.03 4.70
N SER A 71 -4.45 0.93 3.79
CA SER A 71 -4.30 1.33 2.39
C SER A 71 -3.87 2.80 2.21
N GLY A 72 -4.39 3.69 3.06
CA GLY A 72 -4.03 5.10 3.04
C GLY A 72 -2.58 5.39 3.45
N ALA A 73 -2.06 4.68 4.45
CA ALA A 73 -0.67 4.82 4.86
C ALA A 73 0.28 4.23 3.80
N ILE A 74 -0.08 3.07 3.23
CA ILE A 74 0.65 2.46 2.11
C ILE A 74 0.73 3.41 0.92
N THR A 75 -0.40 3.99 0.51
CA THR A 75 -0.47 4.89 -0.64
C THR A 75 0.40 6.13 -0.44
N ARG A 76 0.39 6.74 0.76
CA ARG A 76 1.25 7.90 1.08
C ARG A 76 2.74 7.57 1.06
N TYR A 77 3.13 6.42 1.63
CA TYR A 77 4.52 5.97 1.56
C TYR A 77 4.97 5.75 0.11
N VAL A 78 4.12 5.12 -0.70
CA VAL A 78 4.36 4.93 -2.14
C VAL A 78 4.43 6.29 -2.86
N ALA A 79 3.64 7.30 -2.46
CA ALA A 79 3.72 8.64 -3.03
C ALA A 79 5.11 9.28 -2.84
N THR A 80 5.71 9.10 -1.65
CA THR A 80 7.08 9.55 -1.41
C THR A 80 8.08 8.77 -2.27
N LEU A 81 7.92 7.44 -2.36
CA LEU A 81 8.82 6.58 -3.15
C LEU A 81 8.80 6.88 -4.66
N THR A 82 7.62 7.26 -5.17
CA THR A 82 7.37 7.52 -6.59
C THR A 82 7.56 8.98 -6.97
N GLY A 83 7.89 9.86 -6.00
CA GLY A 83 8.08 11.28 -6.22
C GLY A 83 6.77 12.04 -6.51
N THR A 84 5.61 11.50 -6.15
CA THR A 84 4.30 12.13 -6.35
C THR A 84 3.78 12.84 -5.10
N MET A 85 4.46 12.72 -3.96
CA MET A 85 4.17 13.51 -2.75
C MET A 85 4.96 14.83 -2.76
N PRO A 86 4.31 15.99 -2.58
CA PRO A 86 5.01 17.27 -2.41
C PRO A 86 5.92 17.30 -1.17
N ASN A 87 7.04 18.03 -1.24
CA ASN A 87 7.92 18.24 -0.09
C ASN A 87 7.43 19.36 0.86
N ASP A 88 6.57 20.27 0.37
CA ASP A 88 5.94 21.29 1.21
C ASP A 88 4.88 20.63 2.10
N PRO A 89 5.02 20.67 3.44
CA PRO A 89 4.06 20.04 4.35
C PRO A 89 2.64 20.59 4.23
N LEU A 90 2.47 21.87 3.86
CA LEU A 90 1.13 22.44 3.69
C LEU A 90 0.45 21.91 2.43
N LEU A 91 1.18 21.85 1.32
CA LEU A 91 0.67 21.26 0.08
C LEU A 91 0.45 19.74 0.22
N ALA A 92 1.32 19.04 0.94
CA ALA A 92 1.12 17.61 1.25
C ALA A 92 -0.16 17.39 2.06
N ALA A 93 -0.46 18.24 3.05
CA ALA A 93 -1.71 18.17 3.80
C ALA A 93 -2.95 18.42 2.92
N GLN A 94 -2.85 19.30 1.91
CA GLN A 94 -3.92 19.49 0.93
C GLN A 94 -4.11 18.27 0.00
N VAL A 95 -3.02 17.60 -0.39
CA VAL A 95 -3.09 16.34 -1.14
C VAL A 95 -3.73 15.24 -0.28
N ASP A 96 -3.34 15.15 0.99
CA ASP A 96 -3.88 14.17 1.93
C ASP A 96 -5.37 14.38 2.16
N SER A 97 -5.85 15.62 2.25
CA SER A 97 -7.28 15.88 2.45
C SER A 97 -8.11 15.42 1.25
N VAL A 98 -7.64 15.68 0.02
CA VAL A 98 -8.29 15.17 -1.20
C VAL A 98 -8.28 13.64 -1.21
N PHE A 99 -7.13 13.03 -0.89
CA PHE A 99 -7.01 11.58 -0.84
C PHE A 99 -7.97 10.96 0.19
N ASP A 100 -8.04 11.50 1.41
CA ASP A 100 -8.93 10.98 2.46
C ASP A 100 -10.40 11.14 2.08
N SER A 101 -10.78 12.25 1.44
CA SER A 101 -12.14 12.41 0.87
C SER A 101 -12.46 11.31 -0.16
N THR A 102 -11.49 10.80 -0.92
CA THR A 102 -11.76 9.66 -1.83
C THR A 102 -12.03 8.36 -1.08
N GLN A 103 -11.45 8.18 0.12
CA GLN A 103 -11.68 6.97 0.93
C GLN A 103 -13.09 6.94 1.49
N GLU A 104 -13.69 8.10 1.73
CA GLU A 104 -15.10 8.23 2.13
C GLU A 104 -16.09 7.85 1.03
N LEU A 105 -15.65 7.75 -0.23
CA LEU A 105 -16.49 7.27 -1.35
C LEU A 105 -16.56 5.73 -1.42
N PHE A 106 -15.77 5.04 -0.60
CA PHE A 106 -15.67 3.58 -0.57
C PHE A 106 -16.73 2.81 0.29
N PRO A 107 -17.47 3.39 1.27
CA PRO A 107 -18.49 2.66 2.05
C PRO A 107 -19.73 2.23 1.22
N PRO A 108 -20.47 1.21 1.68
CA PRO A 108 -20.39 -0.18 1.22
C PRO A 108 -21.21 -0.48 -0.05
N LEU A 109 -20.72 -1.45 -0.82
CA LEU A 109 -21.55 -2.46 -1.49
C LEU A 109 -21.85 -3.60 -0.52
#